data_AF-A0A7K4C9F8-F1
#
_entry.id   AF-A0A7K4C9F8-F1
#
_cell.length_a   1.000
_cell.length_b   1.000
_cell.length_c   1.000
_cell.angle_alpha   90.00
_cell.angle_beta   90.00
_cell.angle_gamma   90.00
#
_symmetry.space_group_name_H-M   'P 1'
#
loop_
_entity.id
_entity.type
_entity.pdbx_description
1 polymer ?
#
loop_
_entity_poly.entity_id
_entity_poly.type
_entity_poly.pdbx_seq_one_letter_code
_entity_poly.pdbx_strand_id
1 'polypeptide(L)'
;MKMIKAVIKPERFEFVKAALEENGFTGMTVTEVQGRGDQKGITLEYRGGHMTVDLLPTIQIEIVVEYDKVERVISTISEACRTGKVGDGRIFVMPVERVIRIRTGEILQEAAMGGTFGQLSPNPVEFTTSVEDEEMMVWLDLAKAGQEVKKEGGQNKAGKSVLPAGKV
;
A
#
# COMPACT_ATOMS: atom_id res chain seq x y z
N MET A 1 17.62 -1.91 -13.89
CA MET A 1 17.12 -2.69 -12.73
C MET A 1 16.14 -3.76 -13.21
N LYS A 2 15.87 -4.76 -12.38
CA LYS A 2 14.83 -5.78 -12.56
C LYS A 2 13.96 -5.83 -11.31
N MET A 3 12.68 -6.14 -11.51
CA MET A 3 11.74 -6.46 -10.45
C MET A 3 11.63 -7.98 -10.35
N ILE A 4 11.85 -8.50 -9.16
CA ILE A 4 11.67 -9.89 -8.80
C ILE A 4 10.35 -9.97 -8.03
N LYS A 5 9.40 -10.72 -8.59
CA LYS A 5 8.11 -11.01 -7.98
C LYS A 5 8.07 -12.48 -7.59
N ALA A 6 8.07 -12.79 -6.32
CA ALA A 6 7.99 -14.15 -5.80
C ALA A 6 6.62 -14.39 -5.16
N VAL A 7 5.90 -15.42 -5.62
CA VAL A 7 4.67 -15.90 -4.97
C VAL A 7 5.01 -17.16 -4.21
N ILE A 8 4.83 -17.14 -2.89
CA ILE A 8 5.28 -18.20 -1.98
C ILE A 8 4.17 -18.60 -0.99
N LYS A 9 4.40 -19.72 -0.28
CA LYS A 9 3.54 -20.12 0.85
C LYS A 9 3.66 -19.13 2.01
N PRO A 10 2.55 -18.79 2.69
CA PRO A 10 2.59 -17.87 3.83
C PRO A 10 3.54 -18.30 4.95
N GLU A 11 3.57 -19.60 5.27
CA GLU A 11 4.45 -20.21 6.28
C GLU A 11 5.95 -20.08 5.97
N ARG A 12 6.33 -19.80 4.71
CA ARG A 12 7.72 -19.61 4.29
C ARG A 12 8.17 -18.15 4.35
N PHE A 13 7.26 -17.20 4.54
CA PHE A 13 7.58 -15.77 4.44
C PHE A 13 8.66 -15.33 5.43
N GLU A 14 8.56 -15.73 6.71
CA GLU A 14 9.54 -15.29 7.71
C GLU A 14 10.95 -15.79 7.42
N PHE A 15 11.07 -17.03 6.90
CA PHE A 15 12.36 -17.59 6.47
C PHE A 15 12.95 -16.83 5.28
N VAL A 16 12.11 -16.50 4.30
CA VAL A 16 12.55 -15.75 3.11
C VAL A 16 12.96 -14.32 3.49
N LYS A 17 12.19 -13.67 4.38
CA LYS A 17 12.51 -12.34 4.89
C LYS A 17 13.86 -12.32 5.62
N ALA A 18 14.07 -13.24 6.56
CA ALA A 18 15.33 -13.34 7.30
C ALA A 18 16.52 -13.58 6.35
N ALA A 19 16.39 -14.51 5.40
CA ALA A 19 17.44 -14.81 4.43
C ALA A 19 17.78 -13.61 3.53
N LEU A 20 16.78 -12.81 3.13
CA LEU A 20 16.98 -11.59 2.35
C LEU A 20 17.69 -10.51 3.17
N GLU A 21 17.30 -10.31 4.44
CA GLU A 21 17.94 -9.36 5.35
C GLU A 21 19.41 -9.72 5.61
N GLU A 22 19.72 -11.00 5.87
CA GLU A 22 21.10 -11.49 6.04
C GLU A 22 21.97 -11.26 4.79
N ASN A 23 21.37 -11.28 3.60
CA ASN A 23 22.04 -10.99 2.34
C ASN A 23 22.08 -9.49 1.98
N GLY A 24 21.57 -8.62 2.85
CA GLY A 24 21.60 -7.16 2.68
C GLY A 24 20.46 -6.59 1.82
N PHE A 25 19.41 -7.36 1.56
CA PHE A 25 18.23 -6.93 0.80
C PHE A 25 17.10 -6.54 1.75
N THR A 26 17.05 -5.25 2.12
CA THR A 26 16.07 -4.74 3.11
C THR A 26 14.81 -4.14 2.48
N GLY A 27 14.88 -3.69 1.22
CA GLY A 27 13.76 -3.09 0.52
C GLY A 27 12.90 -4.15 -0.17
N MET A 28 11.71 -4.43 0.37
CA MET A 28 10.73 -5.31 -0.26
C MET A 28 9.31 -4.79 -0.05
N THR A 29 8.41 -5.15 -0.95
CA THR A 29 6.96 -4.94 -0.80
C THR A 29 6.28 -6.29 -0.71
N VAL A 30 5.35 -6.43 0.23
CA VAL A 30 4.66 -7.69 0.51
C VAL A 30 3.17 -7.47 0.32
N THR A 31 2.50 -8.41 -0.34
CA THR A 31 1.06 -8.38 -0.57
C THR A 31 0.48 -9.76 -0.37
N GLU A 32 -0.62 -9.85 0.37
CA GLU A 32 -1.38 -11.08 0.48
C GLU A 32 -2.25 -11.25 -0.76
N VAL A 33 -2.13 -12.40 -1.41
CA VAL A 33 -2.85 -12.70 -2.65
C VAL A 33 -3.43 -14.11 -2.60
N GLN A 34 -4.46 -14.37 -3.40
CA GLN A 34 -5.01 -15.71 -3.55
C GLN A 34 -4.52 -16.30 -4.87
N GLY A 35 -3.91 -17.48 -4.82
CA GLY A 35 -3.26 -18.12 -5.95
C GLY A 35 -3.77 -19.53 -6.20
N ARG A 36 -3.70 -19.96 -7.46
CA ARG A 36 -3.96 -21.35 -7.88
C ARG A 36 -2.83 -21.80 -8.80
N GLY A 37 -2.24 -22.95 -8.47
CA GLY A 37 -1.28 -23.63 -9.34
C GLY A 37 -1.95 -24.64 -10.28
N ASP A 38 -1.13 -25.30 -11.09
CA ASP A 38 -1.60 -26.30 -12.07
C ASP A 38 -2.25 -27.54 -11.43
N GLN A 39 -2.01 -27.75 -10.13
CA GLN A 39 -2.61 -28.84 -9.36
C GLN A 39 -4.10 -28.71 -9.09
N LYS A 40 -4.73 -27.60 -9.52
CA LYS A 40 -6.16 -27.30 -9.30
C LYS A 40 -6.50 -27.14 -7.80
N GLY A 41 -7.72 -26.70 -7.51
CA GLY A 41 -8.20 -26.45 -6.16
C GLY A 41 -8.36 -27.71 -5.31
N ILE A 42 -8.58 -27.55 -4.01
CA ILE A 42 -8.86 -28.67 -3.10
C ILE A 42 -10.37 -28.92 -3.08
N THR A 43 -10.80 -30.12 -3.47
CA THR A 43 -12.20 -30.54 -3.29
C THR A 43 -12.36 -31.12 -1.88
N LEU A 44 -13.08 -30.41 -1.02
CA LEU A 44 -13.44 -30.82 0.33
C LEU A 44 -14.83 -31.46 0.30
N GLU A 45 -14.99 -32.62 0.93
CA GLU A 45 -16.31 -33.17 1.23
C GLU A 45 -16.79 -32.61 2.57
N TYR A 46 -17.96 -31.98 2.57
CA TYR A 46 -18.61 -31.51 3.79
C TYR A 46 -20.09 -31.88 3.77
N ARG A 47 -20.51 -32.68 4.76
CA ARG A 47 -21.91 -33.12 4.97
C ARG A 47 -22.59 -33.66 3.70
N GLY A 48 -21.89 -34.47 2.91
CA GLY A 48 -22.43 -35.08 1.69
C GLY A 48 -22.48 -34.18 0.46
N GLY A 49 -21.92 -32.96 0.54
CA GLY A 49 -21.66 -32.09 -0.61
C GLY A 49 -20.16 -31.94 -0.88
N HIS A 50 -19.81 -31.72 -2.14
CA HIS A 50 -18.45 -31.35 -2.55
C HIS A 50 -18.33 -29.83 -2.60
N MET A 51 -17.40 -29.24 -1.84
CA MET A 51 -16.97 -27.85 -2.00
C MET A 51 -15.58 -27.82 -2.60
N THR A 52 -15.41 -27.16 -3.75
CA THR A 52 -14.08 -26.95 -4.32
C THR A 52 -13.57 -25.59 -3.88
N VAL A 53 -12.46 -25.57 -3.16
CA VAL A 53 -11.71 -24.35 -2.84
C VAL A 53 -10.72 -24.11 -3.98
N ASP A 54 -11.02 -23.14 -4.84
CA ASP A 54 -10.25 -22.90 -6.06
C ASP A 54 -8.95 -22.10 -5.85
N LEU A 55 -8.95 -21.15 -4.93
CA LEU A 55 -7.81 -20.27 -4.67
C LEU A 55 -7.32 -20.47 -3.24
N LEU A 56 -5.99 -20.62 -3.09
CA LEU A 56 -5.34 -20.77 -1.80
C LEU A 56 -4.65 -19.45 -1.40
N PRO A 57 -4.63 -19.09 -0.11
CA PRO A 57 -3.87 -17.95 0.38
C PRO A 57 -2.37 -18.11 0.10
N THR A 58 -1.76 -17.06 -0.45
CA THR A 58 -0.34 -17.00 -0.82
C THR A 58 0.20 -15.61 -0.54
N ILE A 59 1.53 -15.49 -0.39
CA ILE A 59 2.19 -14.20 -0.21
C ILE A 59 2.97 -13.87 -1.48
N GLN A 60 2.78 -12.65 -1.98
CA GLN A 60 3.56 -12.07 -3.05
C GLN A 60 4.60 -11.11 -2.47
N ILE A 61 5.87 -11.32 -2.80
CA ILE A 61 7.00 -10.47 -2.45
C ILE A 61 7.50 -9.81 -3.73
N GLU A 62 7.66 -8.50 -3.71
CA GLU A 62 8.23 -7.71 -4.80
C GLU A 62 9.51 -7.02 -4.34
N ILE A 63 10.58 -7.19 -5.10
CA ILE A 63 11.90 -6.61 -4.81
C ILE A 63 12.47 -6.06 -6.11
N VAL A 64 12.93 -4.80 -6.09
CA VAL A 64 13.61 -4.19 -7.24
C VAL A 64 15.10 -4.15 -6.96
N VAL A 65 15.89 -4.76 -7.85
CA VAL A 65 17.35 -4.83 -7.71
C VAL A 65 18.08 -4.49 -9.01
N GLU A 66 19.37 -4.19 -8.87
CA GLU A 66 20.28 -4.08 -10.01
C GLU A 66 20.51 -5.43 -10.68
N TYR A 67 20.95 -5.40 -11.94
CA TYR A 67 21.05 -6.59 -12.80
C TYR A 67 22.02 -7.65 -12.26
N ASP A 68 23.11 -7.23 -11.64
CA ASP A 68 24.14 -8.07 -11.02
C ASP A 68 23.64 -8.82 -9.78
N LYS A 69 22.60 -8.30 -9.12
CA LYS A 69 22.04 -8.85 -7.87
C LYS A 69 20.88 -9.82 -8.11
N VAL A 70 20.37 -9.91 -9.34
CA VAL A 70 19.16 -10.68 -9.66
C VAL A 70 19.31 -12.15 -9.27
N GLU A 71 20.39 -12.81 -9.70
CA GLU A 71 20.58 -14.24 -9.41
C GLU A 71 20.81 -14.52 -7.93
N ARG A 72 21.44 -13.59 -7.22
CA ARG A 72 21.61 -13.70 -5.77
C ARG A 72 20.26 -13.67 -5.06
N VAL A 73 19.36 -12.77 -5.43
CA VAL A 73 18.01 -12.71 -4.83
C VAL A 73 17.20 -13.97 -5.19
N ILE A 74 17.25 -14.42 -6.44
CA ILE A 74 16.52 -15.63 -6.88
C ILE A 74 16.99 -16.86 -6.09
N SER A 75 18.30 -17.05 -5.95
CA SER A 75 18.87 -18.17 -5.19
C SER A 75 18.48 -18.09 -3.71
N THR A 76 18.63 -16.94 -3.06
CA THR A 76 18.23 -16.73 -1.67
C THR A 76 16.75 -17.07 -1.43
N ILE A 77 15.83 -16.54 -2.26
CA ILE A 77 14.39 -16.84 -2.13
C ILE A 77 14.12 -18.32 -2.38
N SER A 78 14.75 -18.90 -3.41
CA SER A 78 14.54 -20.30 -3.78
C SER A 78 14.99 -21.26 -2.69
N GLU A 79 16.15 -21.03 -2.07
CA GLU A 79 16.70 -21.87 -1.00
C GLU A 79 15.86 -21.78 0.27
N ALA A 80 15.48 -20.57 0.68
CA ALA A 80 14.67 -20.36 1.88
C ALA A 80 13.23 -20.92 1.72
N CYS A 81 12.67 -20.88 0.51
CA CYS A 81 11.29 -21.30 0.26
C CYS A 81 11.15 -22.80 -0.04
N ARG A 82 12.14 -23.43 -0.69
CA ARG A 82 12.05 -24.81 -1.19
C ARG A 82 11.81 -25.81 -0.06
N THR A 83 10.68 -26.50 -0.10
CA THR A 83 10.35 -27.68 0.72
C THR A 83 10.46 -28.97 -0.09
N GLY A 84 10.46 -28.87 -1.42
CA GLY A 84 10.39 -30.02 -2.33
C GLY A 84 8.97 -30.58 -2.50
N LYS A 85 7.98 -29.97 -1.82
CA LYS A 85 6.56 -30.30 -1.98
C LYS A 85 5.93 -29.35 -2.98
N VAL A 86 4.79 -29.75 -3.52
CA VAL A 86 4.10 -28.89 -4.47
C VAL A 86 3.49 -27.66 -3.78
N GLY A 87 3.37 -26.58 -4.54
CA GLY A 87 2.88 -25.29 -4.06
C GLY A 87 3.94 -24.40 -3.44
N ASP A 88 5.24 -24.74 -3.51
CA ASP A 88 6.32 -23.90 -2.97
C ASP A 88 6.39 -22.50 -3.58
N GLY A 89 5.88 -22.33 -4.80
CA GLY A 89 5.71 -21.01 -5.40
C GLY A 89 6.30 -20.87 -6.80
N ARG A 90 6.32 -19.63 -7.29
CA ARG A 90 6.96 -19.22 -8.55
C ARG A 90 7.63 -17.86 -8.38
N ILE A 91 8.73 -17.66 -9.09
CA ILE A 91 9.44 -16.37 -9.15
C ILE A 91 9.35 -15.87 -10.58
N PHE A 92 9.01 -14.59 -10.74
CA PHE A 92 8.94 -13.88 -12.00
C PHE A 92 9.97 -12.76 -11.98
N VAL A 93 10.66 -12.56 -13.11
CA VAL A 93 11.63 -11.49 -13.27
C VAL A 93 11.15 -10.58 -14.40
N MET A 94 10.97 -9.29 -14.08
CA MET A 94 10.43 -8.30 -15.00
C MET A 94 11.41 -7.14 -15.17
N PRO A 95 11.52 -6.54 -16.36
CA PRO A 95 12.31 -5.33 -16.56
C PRO A 95 11.73 -4.15 -15.78
N VAL A 96 12.59 -3.33 -15.18
CA VAL A 96 12.19 -2.04 -14.58
C VAL A 96 12.90 -0.93 -15.33
N GLU A 97 12.09 -0.11 -16.01
CA GLU A 97 12.57 0.99 -16.84
C GLU A 97 12.92 2.22 -16.02
N ARG A 98 12.12 2.52 -15.00
CA ARG A 98 12.31 3.73 -14.19
C ARG A 98 12.06 3.47 -12.72
N VAL A 99 12.91 4.05 -11.86
CA VAL A 99 12.74 4.02 -10.40
C VAL A 99 12.98 5.43 -9.85
N ILE A 100 12.01 5.95 -9.10
CA ILE A 100 12.05 7.29 -8.53
C ILE A 100 11.83 7.19 -7.02
N ARG A 101 12.66 7.87 -6.23
CA ARG A 101 12.49 8.00 -4.79
C ARG A 101 11.61 9.21 -4.49
N ILE A 102 10.39 8.98 -4.00
CA ILE A 102 9.39 10.03 -3.74
C ILE A 102 9.93 11.14 -2.83
N ARG A 103 10.59 10.80 -1.72
CA ARG A 103 11.05 11.77 -0.73
C ARG A 103 12.02 12.82 -1.29
N THR A 104 12.87 12.45 -2.25
CA THR A 104 13.94 13.31 -2.77
C THR A 104 13.73 13.70 -4.23
N GLY A 105 12.77 13.09 -4.94
CA GLY A 105 12.62 13.21 -6.39
C GLY A 105 13.75 12.56 -7.19
N GLU A 106 14.68 11.86 -6.53
CA GLU A 106 15.86 11.27 -7.15
C GLU A 106 15.46 10.11 -8.08
N ILE A 107 15.98 10.15 -9.31
CA ILE A 107 15.83 9.09 -10.30
C ILE A 107 16.98 8.09 -10.09
N LEU A 108 16.65 6.91 -9.58
CA LEU A 108 17.61 5.83 -9.30
C LEU A 108 17.91 4.97 -10.53
N GLN A 109 16.98 4.92 -11.47
CA GLN A 109 17.13 4.24 -12.75
C GLN A 109 16.27 4.96 -13.77
N GLU A 110 16.83 5.18 -14.96
CA GLU A 110 16.10 5.54 -16.16
C GLU A 110 16.71 4.76 -17.32
N ALA A 111 15.93 3.89 -17.94
CA ALA A 111 16.33 3.23 -19.17
C ALA A 111 16.25 4.25 -20.30
N ALA A 112 17.36 4.47 -21.02
CA ALA A 112 17.36 5.26 -22.24
C ALA A 112 16.45 4.55 -23.25
N MET A 113 15.25 5.11 -23.48
CA MET A 113 14.33 4.57 -24.47
C MET A 113 14.93 4.78 -25.87
N GLY A 114 15.56 3.74 -26.41
CA GLY A 114 15.92 3.60 -27.82
C GLY A 114 14.71 3.23 -28.70
N GLY A 115 13.58 3.90 -28.47
CA GLY A 115 12.36 3.77 -29.26
C GLY A 115 11.68 5.13 -29.26
N THR A 116 11.47 5.69 -30.44
CA THR A 116 10.87 7.00 -30.70
C THR A 116 9.47 7.11 -30.11
N PHE A 117 9.37 7.39 -28.81
CA PHE A 117 8.24 8.13 -28.27
C PHE A 117 8.68 9.59 -28.20
N GLY A 118 7.88 10.45 -28.83
CA GLY A 118 8.18 11.86 -29.07
C GLY A 118 8.85 12.51 -27.87
N GLN A 119 9.95 13.20 -28.18
CA GLN A 119 10.78 14.02 -27.31
C GLN A 119 9.94 14.83 -26.32
N LEU A 120 9.59 14.22 -25.18
CA LEU A 120 9.28 14.96 -23.98
C LEU A 120 10.63 15.33 -23.39
N SER A 121 10.99 16.59 -23.64
CA SER A 121 12.05 17.30 -22.94
C SER A 121 12.08 16.89 -21.46
N PRO A 122 13.25 16.67 -20.86
CA PRO A 122 13.36 16.43 -19.42
C PRO A 122 13.02 17.75 -18.72
N ASN A 123 11.73 18.01 -18.53
CA ASN A 123 11.32 18.98 -17.52
C ASN A 123 11.61 18.32 -16.17
N PRO A 124 12.45 18.92 -15.31
CA PRO A 124 12.47 18.51 -13.92
C PRO A 124 11.03 18.63 -13.42
N VAL A 125 10.50 17.53 -12.87
CA VAL A 125 9.20 17.55 -12.23
C VAL A 125 9.38 18.38 -10.97
N GLU A 126 9.20 19.69 -11.09
CA GLU A 126 9.12 20.58 -9.95
C GLU A 126 7.91 20.12 -9.14
N PHE A 127 8.17 19.46 -8.01
CA PHE A 127 7.17 19.34 -6.97
C PHE A 127 6.92 20.75 -6.45
N THR A 128 5.96 21.45 -7.05
CA THR A 128 5.37 22.64 -6.45
C THR A 128 4.75 22.16 -5.14
N THR A 129 5.47 22.38 -4.06
CA THR A 129 4.87 22.33 -2.72
C THR A 129 4.01 23.58 -2.59
N SER A 130 2.87 23.58 -3.29
CA SER A 130 1.76 24.45 -2.95
C SER A 130 0.99 23.71 -1.86
N VAL A 131 1.42 23.92 -0.63
CA VAL A 131 0.53 23.78 0.52
C VAL A 131 -0.45 24.94 0.41
N GLU A 132 -1.52 24.72 -0.35
CA GLU A 132 -2.75 25.51 -0.20
C GLU A 132 -3.66 24.72 0.72
N ASP A 133 -3.39 24.93 2.01
CA ASP A 133 -4.30 24.71 3.12
C ASP A 133 -5.59 25.53 2.90
N GLU A 134 -6.63 24.95 2.31
CA GLU A 134 -7.99 25.52 2.41
C GLU A 134 -9.07 24.50 2.83
N GLU A 135 -8.80 23.18 2.83
CA GLU A 135 -9.83 22.20 3.25
C GLU A 135 -9.74 21.75 4.72
N MET A 136 -8.65 22.04 5.43
CA MET A 136 -8.50 21.69 6.85
C MET A 136 -8.89 22.82 7.83
N MET A 137 -9.09 24.06 7.35
CA MET A 137 -9.54 25.18 8.19
C MET A 137 -11.06 25.24 8.36
N VAL A 138 -11.85 24.74 7.40
CA VAL A 138 -13.33 24.71 7.51
C VAL A 138 -13.80 23.73 8.60
N TRP A 139 -13.11 22.60 8.74
CA TRP A 139 -13.44 21.62 9.79
C TRP A 139 -12.98 22.03 11.18
N LEU A 140 -11.88 22.80 11.30
CA LEU A 140 -11.41 23.30 12.59
C LEU A 140 -12.25 24.49 13.10
N ASP A 141 -12.77 25.33 12.21
CA ASP A 141 -13.67 26.44 12.58
C ASP A 141 -15.08 25.94 12.94
N LEU A 142 -15.58 24.87 12.30
CA LEU A 142 -16.82 24.21 12.71
C LEU A 142 -16.67 23.48 14.06
N ALA A 143 -15.50 22.92 14.36
CA ALA A 143 -15.21 22.29 15.64
C ALA A 143 -15.08 23.31 16.79
N LYS A 144 -14.58 24.53 16.52
CA LYS A 144 -14.52 25.63 17.50
C LYS A 144 -15.87 26.34 17.68
N ALA A 145 -16.67 26.50 16.62
CA ALA A 145 -18.02 27.07 16.68
C ALA A 145 -19.03 26.18 17.45
N GLY A 146 -18.73 24.90 17.64
CA GLY A 146 -19.51 23.98 18.49
C GLY A 146 -19.17 24.04 19.99
N GLN A 147 -18.18 24.83 20.41
CA GLN A 147 -17.71 24.94 21.79
C GLN A 147 -17.81 26.36 22.39
N GLU A 148 -18.74 27.20 21.94
CA GLU A 148 -19.08 28.44 22.67
C GLU A 148 -20.60 28.64 22.79
N VAL A 149 -21.25 27.72 23.52
CA VAL A 149 -22.54 28.01 24.17
C VAL A 149 -22.43 27.65 25.66
N LYS A 150 -21.77 28.51 26.43
CA LYS A 150 -22.05 28.77 27.86
C LYS A 150 -21.12 29.84 28.42
N LYS A 151 -21.65 31.05 28.58
CA LYS A 151 -21.53 31.97 29.75
C LYS A 151 -22.08 33.33 29.30
N GLU A 152 -23.26 33.70 29.77
CA GLU A 152 -23.45 34.80 30.75
C GLU A 152 -22.91 36.14 30.20
N GLY A 153 -23.68 37.17 29.92
CA GLY A 153 -24.99 37.57 30.41
C GLY A 153 -24.96 39.10 30.58
N GLY A 154 -26.09 39.78 30.34
CA GLY A 154 -26.38 41.05 31.01
C GLY A 154 -26.60 42.32 30.16
N GLN A 155 -27.88 42.72 30.11
CA GLN A 155 -28.41 44.10 30.26
C GLN A 155 -28.21 45.10 29.09
N ASN A 156 -29.18 45.95 28.69
CA ASN A 156 -30.42 46.41 29.34
C ASN A 156 -31.32 47.25 28.38
N LYS A 157 -32.62 47.33 28.71
CA LYS A 157 -33.62 48.40 28.44
C LYS A 157 -34.11 48.59 26.99
N ALA A 158 -35.39 48.78 26.67
CA ALA A 158 -36.57 49.22 27.43
C ALA A 158 -37.88 48.84 26.71
N GLY A 159 -38.98 48.72 27.47
CA GLY A 159 -40.25 49.33 27.05
C GLY A 159 -41.47 48.42 26.81
N LYS A 160 -42.35 48.41 27.82
CA LYS A 160 -43.83 48.33 27.77
C LYS A 160 -44.47 46.95 27.50
N SER A 161 -44.98 46.30 28.56
CA SER A 161 -46.39 46.35 29.06
C SER A 161 -47.30 45.39 28.26
N VAL A 162 -48.02 44.41 28.81
CA VAL A 162 -49.03 44.45 29.88
C VAL A 162 -49.33 43.00 30.31
N LEU A 163 -49.41 42.77 31.63
CA LEU A 163 -50.01 41.60 32.31
C LEU A 163 -51.56 41.70 32.27
N PRO A 164 -52.37 40.62 32.42
CA PRO A 164 -52.21 39.71 33.54
C PRO A 164 -52.59 38.23 33.34
N ALA A 165 -52.10 37.49 34.32
CA ALA A 165 -52.40 36.12 34.64
C ALA A 165 -53.81 35.90 35.18
N GLY A 166 -54.27 34.67 35.00
CA GLY A 166 -55.32 34.01 35.78
C GLY A 166 -55.64 32.68 35.11
N LYS A 167 -55.81 31.55 35.78
CA LYS A 167 -55.70 31.19 37.20
C LYS A 167 -55.98 29.67 37.21
N VAL A 168 -55.30 28.95 38.10
CA VAL A 168 -55.64 27.61 38.64
C VAL A 168 -55.54 26.42 37.68
#